data_AF-A0A429IPN0-F1
#
_entry.id   AF-A0A429IPN0-F1
#
_cell.length_a   1.000
_cell.length_b   1.000
_cell.length_c   1.000
_cell.angle_alpha   90.00
_cell.angle_beta   90.00
_cell.angle_gamma   90.00
#
_symmetry.space_group_name_H-M   'P 1'
#
loop_
_entity.id
_entity.type
_entity.pdbx_description
1 polymer ?
#
loop_
_entity_poly.entity_id
_entity_poly.type
_entity_poly.pdbx_seq_one_letter_code
_entity_poly.pdbx_strand_id
1 'polypeptide(L)'
;MGLPCPAGGRSGKVIAMGASGRPWATVAGTDEVLGLVPAYERLLTGFERRRADAMRAASARADFVAAHVLVRLCAARLLDRPADTLVLEQRCPGCGSGEHGRPSLAGLPQVSVSLSHTTGVVAAAAGHEPVGIDVERRRLPGGIRGAAGRVLSAAERAAMRGHADPDAYFLRQWVRKECFIKLGRTTLGGLAAVDLSGLPGPDEAAEVPSRHGDLYVLDHTDARRDAVAAVVSTARPRIGALPSPAVPERPAALEGPLT
;
A
#
# COMPACT_ATOMS: atom_id res chain seq x y z
N MET A 1 9.91 49.50 44.82
CA MET A 1 10.33 48.24 44.19
C MET A 1 9.11 47.59 43.57
N GLY A 2 9.06 47.46 42.24
CA GLY A 2 7.93 46.84 41.56
C GLY A 2 7.80 47.34 40.12
N LEU A 3 8.56 46.76 39.21
CA LEU A 3 8.33 46.83 37.76
C LEU A 3 7.89 45.43 37.31
N PRO A 4 6.80 45.27 36.54
CA PRO A 4 6.45 43.96 36.00
C PRO A 4 7.26 43.67 34.73
N CYS A 5 7.69 42.41 34.64
CA CYS A 5 8.40 41.80 33.53
C CYS A 5 7.45 41.62 32.31
N PRO A 6 7.85 41.92 31.07
CA PRO A 6 7.05 41.57 29.90
C PRO A 6 7.22 40.08 29.59
N ALA A 7 6.11 39.35 29.63
CA ALA A 7 6.02 37.97 29.15
C ALA A 7 6.25 37.94 27.63
N GLY A 8 7.44 37.56 27.21
CA GLY A 8 7.77 37.24 25.83
C GLY A 8 7.09 35.94 25.41
N GLY A 9 5.83 36.04 24.96
CA GLY A 9 5.16 34.97 24.26
C GLY A 9 5.88 34.69 22.95
N ARG A 10 6.74 33.67 22.92
CA ARG A 10 7.20 33.09 21.66
C ARG A 10 5.98 32.43 21.02
N SER A 11 5.34 33.14 20.10
CA SER A 11 4.44 32.54 19.13
C SER A 11 5.22 31.44 18.42
N GLY A 12 5.01 30.21 18.86
CA GLY A 12 5.44 29.03 18.14
C GLY A 12 4.80 29.10 16.77
N LYS A 13 5.59 29.49 15.77
CA LYS A 13 5.22 29.37 14.37
C LYS A 13 5.04 27.87 14.16
N VAL A 14 3.80 27.40 14.18
CA VAL A 14 3.43 26.10 13.63
C VAL A 14 3.93 26.16 12.20
N ILE A 15 5.02 25.46 11.92
CA ILE A 15 5.51 25.32 10.56
C ILE A 15 4.39 24.56 9.85
N ALA A 16 3.66 25.27 8.99
CA ALA A 16 2.72 24.65 8.10
C ALA A 16 3.48 23.57 7.32
N MET A 17 3.10 22.30 7.52
CA MET A 17 3.56 21.18 6.72
C MET A 17 3.19 21.48 5.26
N GLY A 18 4.17 21.94 4.48
CA GLY A 18 4.00 22.31 3.08
C GLY A 18 3.72 21.09 2.21
N ALA A 19 2.70 21.22 1.36
CA ALA A 19 2.39 20.44 0.16
C ALA A 19 2.22 18.91 0.30
N SER A 20 1.01 18.52 0.69
CA SER A 20 0.18 17.43 0.14
C SER A 20 0.74 16.59 -1.02
N GLY A 21 1.50 15.54 -0.69
CA GLY A 21 1.77 14.45 -1.63
C GLY A 21 0.53 13.57 -1.79
N ARG A 22 -0.09 13.55 -2.98
CA ARG A 22 -1.13 12.56 -3.33
C ARG A 22 -0.65 11.14 -2.98
N PRO A 23 -1.49 10.28 -2.38
CA PRO A 23 -1.13 8.90 -2.08
C PRO A 23 -0.47 8.22 -3.27
N TRP A 24 0.75 7.71 -3.06
CA TRP A 24 1.56 7.08 -4.07
C TRP A 24 1.44 5.58 -3.94
N ALA A 25 1.22 4.91 -5.06
CA ALA A 25 1.21 3.47 -5.19
C ALA A 25 2.18 3.01 -6.27
N THR A 26 2.68 1.80 -6.13
CA THR A 26 3.53 1.12 -7.11
C THR A 26 3.12 -0.33 -7.20
N VAL A 27 3.13 -0.86 -8.42
CA VAL A 27 3.06 -2.30 -8.73
C VAL A 27 4.38 -2.67 -9.42
N ALA A 28 5.03 -3.74 -8.97
CA ALA A 28 6.35 -4.15 -9.47
C ALA A 28 6.51 -5.67 -9.41
N GLY A 29 7.49 -6.19 -10.15
CA GLY A 29 7.90 -7.59 -10.03
C GLY A 29 8.72 -7.81 -8.77
N THR A 30 8.59 -8.98 -8.16
CA THR A 30 9.35 -9.36 -6.95
C THR A 30 10.86 -9.16 -7.14
N ASP A 31 11.41 -9.69 -8.23
CA ASP A 31 12.85 -9.59 -8.53
C ASP A 31 13.29 -8.15 -8.84
N GLU A 32 12.42 -7.33 -9.43
CA GLU A 32 12.72 -5.93 -9.70
C GLU A 32 12.90 -5.13 -8.40
N VAL A 33 12.06 -5.41 -7.40
CA VAL A 33 12.16 -4.75 -6.08
C VAL A 33 13.41 -5.23 -5.33
N LEU A 34 13.64 -6.53 -5.27
CA LEU A 34 14.78 -7.09 -4.53
C LEU A 34 16.12 -6.75 -5.19
N GLY A 35 16.17 -6.68 -6.53
CA GLY A 35 17.35 -6.26 -7.28
C GLY A 35 17.69 -4.77 -7.13
N LEU A 36 16.70 -3.93 -6.79
CA LEU A 36 16.90 -2.48 -6.64
C LEU A 36 17.60 -2.09 -5.33
N VAL A 37 17.44 -2.90 -4.28
CA VAL A 37 17.95 -2.59 -2.93
C VAL A 37 18.96 -3.65 -2.51
N PRO A 38 20.27 -3.43 -2.74
CA PRO A 38 21.30 -4.31 -2.21
C PRO A 38 21.18 -4.44 -0.69
N ALA A 39 21.34 -5.66 -0.18
CA ALA A 39 21.23 -5.97 1.26
C ALA A 39 19.89 -5.55 1.90
N TYR A 40 18.77 -5.70 1.17
CA TYR A 40 17.42 -5.41 1.65
C TYR A 40 17.07 -6.12 2.98
N GLU A 41 17.77 -7.20 3.34
CA GLU A 41 17.59 -7.92 4.61
C GLU A 41 17.79 -7.03 5.84
N ARG A 42 18.58 -5.95 5.70
CA ARG A 42 18.80 -4.94 6.74
C ARG A 42 17.55 -4.09 7.02
N LEU A 43 16.65 -3.97 6.05
CA LEU A 43 15.40 -3.21 6.20
C LEU A 43 14.35 -3.96 7.02
N LEU A 44 14.44 -5.29 7.06
CA LEU A 44 13.45 -6.12 7.73
C LEU A 44 13.56 -5.97 9.25
N THR A 45 12.43 -6.01 9.94
CA THR A 45 12.39 -6.21 11.39
C THR A 45 12.68 -7.66 11.75
N GLY A 46 12.95 -7.93 13.02
CA GLY A 46 13.10 -9.30 13.52
C GLY A 46 11.82 -10.14 13.31
N PHE A 47 10.64 -9.51 13.38
CA PHE A 47 9.37 -10.17 13.11
C PHE A 47 9.23 -10.57 11.64
N GLU A 48 9.49 -9.63 10.71
CA GLU A 48 9.42 -9.90 9.28
C GLU A 48 10.40 -11.00 8.86
N ARG A 49 11.63 -10.97 9.38
CA ARG A 49 12.62 -12.04 9.13
C ARG A 49 12.10 -13.41 9.55
N ARG A 50 11.66 -13.55 10.81
CA ARG A 50 11.10 -14.82 11.31
C ARG A 50 9.91 -15.30 10.48
N ARG A 51 9.03 -14.37 10.08
CA ARG A 51 7.87 -14.71 9.24
C ARG A 51 8.29 -15.18 7.86
N ALA A 52 9.26 -14.52 7.23
CA ALA A 52 9.84 -14.92 5.95
C ALA A 52 10.50 -16.30 6.06
N ASP A 53 11.31 -16.54 7.10
CA ASP A 53 12.02 -17.81 7.32
C ASP A 53 11.06 -18.99 7.53
N ALA A 54 9.90 -18.75 8.15
CA ALA A 54 8.86 -19.76 8.34
C ALA A 54 8.14 -20.16 7.03
N MET A 55 8.28 -19.39 5.96
CA MET A 55 7.66 -19.72 4.67
C MET A 55 8.41 -20.86 3.99
N ARG A 56 7.67 -21.92 3.63
CA ARG A 56 8.24 -23.11 2.97
C ARG A 56 8.67 -22.86 1.53
N ALA A 57 7.85 -22.14 0.77
CA ALA A 57 8.13 -21.84 -0.63
C ALA A 57 9.04 -20.60 -0.74
N ALA A 58 10.19 -20.76 -1.40
CA ALA A 58 11.15 -19.69 -1.61
C ALA A 58 10.56 -18.50 -2.40
N SER A 59 9.70 -18.77 -3.38
CA SER A 59 8.98 -17.73 -4.13
C SER A 59 8.03 -16.93 -3.24
N ALA A 60 7.22 -17.60 -2.42
CA ALA A 60 6.32 -16.92 -1.47
C ALA A 60 7.10 -16.07 -0.45
N ARG A 61 8.28 -16.57 -0.02
CA ARG A 61 9.20 -15.80 0.83
C ARG A 61 9.69 -14.54 0.13
N ALA A 62 10.12 -14.65 -1.12
CA ALA A 62 10.57 -13.51 -1.91
C ALA A 62 9.46 -12.49 -2.13
N ASP A 63 8.25 -12.92 -2.48
CA ASP A 63 7.07 -12.05 -2.66
C ASP A 63 6.74 -11.29 -1.36
N PHE A 64 6.76 -11.99 -0.22
CA PHE A 64 6.57 -11.38 1.08
C PHE A 64 7.64 -10.32 1.38
N VAL A 65 8.92 -10.65 1.23
CA VAL A 65 10.02 -9.73 1.49
C VAL A 65 9.95 -8.52 0.56
N ALA A 66 9.73 -8.73 -0.73
CA ALA A 66 9.63 -7.67 -1.73
C ALA A 66 8.48 -6.70 -1.41
N ALA A 67 7.32 -7.18 -0.95
CA ALA A 67 6.22 -6.30 -0.55
C ALA A 67 6.58 -5.41 0.65
N HIS A 68 7.32 -5.95 1.63
CA HIS A 68 7.78 -5.22 2.80
C HIS A 68 8.92 -4.23 2.50
N VAL A 69 9.76 -4.54 1.51
CA VAL A 69 10.75 -3.59 0.98
C VAL A 69 10.05 -2.48 0.21
N LEU A 70 9.13 -2.84 -0.70
CA LEU A 70 8.43 -1.88 -1.56
C LEU A 70 7.62 -0.86 -0.74
N VAL A 71 6.92 -1.29 0.31
CA VAL A 71 6.14 -0.36 1.13
C VAL A 71 7.04 0.65 1.87
N ARG A 72 8.26 0.25 2.28
CA ARG A 72 9.26 1.17 2.83
C ARG A 72 9.77 2.14 1.78
N LEU A 73 9.98 1.70 0.53
CA LEU A 73 10.37 2.59 -0.57
C LEU A 73 9.28 3.61 -0.89
N CYS A 74 8.01 3.20 -0.91
CA CYS A 74 6.88 4.12 -1.07
C CYS A 74 6.80 5.14 0.07
N ALA A 75 6.96 4.70 1.32
CA ALA A 75 6.96 5.58 2.48
C ALA A 75 8.18 6.51 2.52
N ALA A 76 9.37 6.00 2.18
CA ALA A 76 10.62 6.76 2.05
C ALA A 76 10.46 7.90 1.06
N ARG A 77 9.87 7.61 -0.11
CA ARG A 77 9.55 8.61 -1.13
C ARG A 77 8.55 9.65 -0.63
N LEU A 78 7.52 9.23 0.10
CA LEU A 78 6.52 10.16 0.64
C LEU A 78 7.12 11.11 1.68
N LEU A 79 8.00 10.58 2.53
CA LEU A 79 8.58 11.28 3.68
C LEU A 79 9.89 12.01 3.36
N ASP A 80 10.44 11.78 2.17
CA ASP A 80 11.80 12.20 1.79
C ASP A 80 12.85 11.74 2.81
N ARG A 81 12.82 10.44 3.15
CA ARG A 81 13.70 9.83 4.17
C ARG A 81 14.26 8.49 3.68
N PRO A 82 15.46 8.07 4.16
CA PRO A 82 15.99 6.75 3.84
C PRO A 82 15.10 5.62 4.36
N ALA A 83 14.92 4.58 3.54
CA ALA A 83 14.02 3.45 3.82
C ALA A 83 14.44 2.61 5.04
N ASP A 84 15.74 2.58 5.37
CA ASP A 84 16.30 1.89 6.54
C ASP A 84 15.98 2.59 7.87
N THR A 85 15.54 3.85 7.83
CA THR A 85 15.05 4.57 9.01
C THR A 85 13.57 4.26 9.32
N LEU A 86 12.89 3.48 8.46
CA LEU A 86 11.47 3.21 8.56
C LEU A 86 11.21 1.80 9.11
N VAL A 87 10.55 1.74 10.26
CA VAL A 87 10.17 0.48 10.92
C VAL A 87 8.70 0.22 10.67
N LEU A 88 8.40 -0.88 9.96
CA LEU A 88 7.04 -1.39 9.84
C LEU A 88 6.63 -2.11 11.12
N GLU A 89 5.38 -1.88 11.51
CA GLU A 89 4.71 -2.57 12.60
C GLU A 89 3.37 -3.09 12.11
N GLN A 90 2.89 -4.17 12.72
CA GLN A 90 1.54 -4.68 12.51
C GLN A 90 0.90 -4.94 13.86
N ARG A 91 -0.36 -4.52 13.99
CA ARG A 91 -1.18 -4.88 15.13
C ARG A 91 -2.63 -5.04 14.69
N CYS A 92 -3.25 -6.14 15.09
CA CYS A 92 -4.66 -6.35 14.86
C CYS A 92 -5.47 -5.53 15.88
N PRO A 93 -6.37 -4.64 15.44
CA PRO A 93 -7.25 -3.91 16.36
C PRO A 93 -8.27 -4.81 17.07
N GLY A 94 -8.59 -5.98 16.51
CA GLY A 94 -9.59 -6.90 17.08
C GLY A 94 -9.04 -7.77 18.20
N CYS A 95 -7.91 -8.44 17.97
CA CYS A 95 -7.34 -9.41 18.93
C CYS A 95 -6.04 -8.93 19.59
N GLY A 96 -5.51 -7.77 19.20
CA GLY A 96 -4.26 -7.22 19.72
C GLY A 96 -2.98 -7.92 19.24
N SER A 97 -3.08 -9.01 18.46
CA SER A 97 -1.92 -9.74 17.94
C SER A 97 -1.04 -8.86 17.07
N GLY A 98 0.28 -9.01 17.21
CA GLY A 98 1.28 -8.42 16.32
C GLY A 98 1.58 -9.26 15.08
N GLU A 99 0.91 -10.40 14.92
CA GLU A 99 1.17 -11.34 13.81
C GLU A 99 0.36 -11.04 12.55
N HIS A 100 -0.68 -10.21 12.70
CA HIS A 100 -1.56 -9.80 11.62
C HIS A 100 -2.15 -8.42 11.90
N GLY A 101 -2.88 -7.89 10.93
CA GLY A 101 -3.44 -6.55 10.98
C GLY A 101 -2.85 -5.65 9.91
N ARG A 102 -3.33 -4.41 9.89
CA ARG A 102 -2.87 -3.43 8.91
C ARG A 102 -1.46 -2.98 9.26
N PRO A 103 -0.55 -2.88 8.27
CA PRO A 103 0.77 -2.33 8.51
C PRO A 103 0.68 -0.83 8.86
N SER A 104 1.55 -0.40 9.76
CA SER A 104 1.78 0.99 10.13
C SER A 104 3.27 1.27 10.25
N LEU A 105 3.67 2.54 10.30
CA LEU A 105 5.06 2.93 10.56
C LEU A 105 5.23 3.38 12.01
N ALA A 106 6.22 2.80 12.69
CA ALA A 106 6.51 3.13 14.09
C ALA A 106 6.78 4.63 14.25
N GLY A 107 6.10 5.27 15.21
CA GLY A 107 6.26 6.70 15.48
C GLY A 107 5.73 7.65 14.40
N LEU A 108 5.03 7.14 13.38
CA LEU A 108 4.51 7.93 12.25
C LEU A 108 3.00 7.68 12.02
N PRO A 109 2.13 7.98 13.01
CA PRO A 109 0.69 7.71 12.92
C PRO A 109 -0.03 8.53 11.82
N GLN A 110 0.59 9.61 11.34
CA GLN A 110 0.11 10.44 10.23
C GLN A 110 0.38 9.86 8.84
N VAL A 111 1.01 8.68 8.76
CA VAL A 111 1.32 8.00 7.51
C VAL A 111 0.52 6.71 7.44
N SER A 112 -0.30 6.60 6.40
CA SER A 112 -0.98 5.36 6.04
C SER A 112 -0.14 4.59 5.03
N VAL A 113 0.03 3.29 5.27
CA VAL A 113 0.69 2.38 4.34
C VAL A 113 -0.18 1.17 4.07
N SER A 114 -0.04 0.61 2.87
CA SER A 114 -0.70 -0.63 2.48
C SER A 114 0.21 -1.42 1.56
N LEU A 115 0.15 -2.74 1.64
CA LEU A 115 0.94 -3.63 0.79
C LEU A 115 0.11 -4.86 0.41
N SER A 116 0.45 -5.43 -0.73
CA SER A 116 -0.10 -6.68 -1.23
C SER A 116 0.94 -7.42 -2.05
N HIS A 117 0.79 -8.72 -2.16
CA HIS A 117 1.58 -9.53 -3.06
C HIS A 117 0.76 -10.73 -3.54
N THR A 118 1.03 -11.09 -4.78
CA THR A 118 0.60 -12.33 -5.42
C THR A 118 1.84 -12.96 -6.05
N THR A 119 1.70 -14.10 -6.74
CA THR A 119 2.87 -14.83 -7.28
C THR A 119 3.72 -13.95 -8.20
N GLY A 120 4.93 -13.60 -7.75
CA GLY A 120 5.92 -12.83 -8.51
C GLY A 120 5.61 -11.34 -8.70
N VAL A 121 4.53 -10.82 -8.10
CA VAL A 121 4.11 -9.43 -8.25
C VAL A 121 3.76 -8.84 -6.88
N VAL A 122 4.30 -7.67 -6.60
CA VAL A 122 4.08 -6.95 -5.35
C VAL A 122 3.50 -5.57 -5.64
N ALA A 123 2.69 -5.08 -4.70
CA ALA A 123 2.13 -3.75 -4.76
C ALA A 123 2.20 -3.10 -3.39
N ALA A 124 2.55 -1.81 -3.33
CA ALA A 124 2.49 -1.06 -2.08
C ALA A 124 2.08 0.38 -2.31
N ALA A 125 1.51 0.99 -1.28
CA ALA A 125 1.09 2.37 -1.26
C ALA A 125 1.45 3.06 0.06
N ALA A 126 1.71 4.36 -0.03
CA ALA A 126 1.89 5.25 1.11
C ALA A 126 1.20 6.60 0.86
N GLY A 127 0.57 7.16 1.89
CA GLY A 127 -0.06 8.47 1.84
C GLY A 127 -0.21 9.09 3.22
N HIS A 128 -0.47 10.39 3.29
CA HIS A 128 -0.87 11.04 4.54
C HIS A 128 -2.35 10.75 4.86
N GLU A 129 -3.11 10.42 3.82
CA GLU A 129 -4.48 9.97 3.91
C GLU A 129 -4.58 8.44 3.91
N PRO A 130 -5.63 7.86 4.52
CA PRO A 130 -5.90 6.44 4.47
C PRO A 130 -5.80 5.88 3.04
N VAL A 131 -4.99 4.84 2.87
CA VAL A 131 -4.78 4.15 1.58
C VAL A 131 -4.83 2.63 1.75
N GLY A 132 -5.48 1.94 0.81
CA GLY A 132 -5.50 0.49 0.68
C GLY A 132 -5.09 0.09 -0.74
N ILE A 133 -4.23 -0.92 -0.86
CA ILE A 133 -3.79 -1.46 -2.16
C ILE A 133 -3.88 -2.98 -2.18
N ASP A 134 -4.30 -3.52 -3.32
CA ASP A 134 -4.32 -4.94 -3.56
C ASP A 134 -3.89 -5.27 -4.99
N VAL A 135 -3.33 -6.46 -5.19
CA VAL A 135 -2.86 -6.95 -6.50
C VAL A 135 -3.08 -8.46 -6.60
N GLU A 136 -3.57 -8.90 -7.75
CA GLU A 136 -3.74 -10.31 -8.06
C GLU A 136 -3.35 -10.64 -9.50
N ARG A 137 -2.92 -11.89 -9.72
CA ARG A 137 -2.72 -12.42 -11.07
C ARG A 137 -4.05 -12.49 -11.80
N ARG A 138 -4.06 -12.15 -13.10
CA ARG A 138 -5.28 -12.24 -13.93
C ARG A 138 -5.82 -13.65 -14.04
N ARG A 139 -4.92 -14.65 -13.99
CA ARG A 139 -5.31 -16.06 -13.87
C ARG A 139 -5.71 -16.35 -12.43
N LEU A 140 -7.01 -16.49 -12.23
CA LEU A 140 -7.58 -16.87 -10.95
C LEU A 140 -7.20 -18.32 -10.57
N PRO A 141 -6.84 -18.59 -9.30
CA PRO A 141 -6.77 -19.95 -8.80
C PRO A 141 -8.14 -20.63 -8.92
N GLY A 142 -8.14 -21.92 -9.25
CA GLY A 142 -9.36 -22.72 -9.28
C GLY A 142 -10.11 -22.62 -7.95
N GLY A 143 -11.42 -22.32 -8.00
CA GLY A 143 -12.28 -22.27 -6.81
C GLY A 143 -12.52 -20.88 -6.21
N ILE A 144 -11.76 -19.84 -6.59
CA ILE A 144 -11.99 -18.49 -6.05
C ILE A 144 -13.39 -17.94 -6.43
N ARG A 145 -13.91 -18.32 -7.62
CA ARG A 145 -15.31 -18.04 -8.02
C ARG A 145 -16.33 -18.62 -7.02
N GLY A 146 -16.01 -19.71 -6.33
CA GLY A 146 -16.85 -20.30 -5.30
C GLY A 146 -17.07 -19.36 -4.09
N ALA A 147 -16.22 -18.35 -3.93
CA ALA A 147 -16.39 -17.29 -2.94
C ALA A 147 -17.33 -16.15 -3.40
N ALA A 148 -17.78 -16.13 -4.66
CA ALA A 148 -18.58 -15.03 -5.21
C ALA A 148 -19.84 -14.71 -4.38
N GLY A 149 -20.50 -15.73 -3.81
CA GLY A 149 -21.66 -15.51 -2.92
C GLY A 149 -21.34 -14.77 -1.62
N ARG A 150 -20.10 -14.89 -1.12
CA ARG A 150 -19.62 -14.23 0.12
C ARG A 150 -18.95 -12.88 -0.15
N VAL A 151 -18.41 -12.72 -1.35
CA VAL A 151 -17.64 -11.52 -1.73
C VAL A 151 -18.54 -10.50 -2.41
N LEU A 152 -19.36 -10.92 -3.38
CA LEU A 152 -20.10 -10.01 -4.25
C LEU A 152 -21.48 -9.65 -3.68
N SER A 153 -21.88 -8.40 -3.88
CA SER A 153 -23.24 -7.91 -3.63
C SER A 153 -24.24 -8.61 -4.56
N ALA A 154 -25.54 -8.43 -4.31
CA ALA A 154 -26.56 -8.93 -5.22
C ALA A 154 -26.46 -8.30 -6.63
N ALA A 155 -26.18 -6.99 -6.70
CA ALA A 155 -26.03 -6.26 -7.96
C ALA A 155 -24.77 -6.68 -8.72
N GLU A 156 -23.63 -6.83 -8.04
CA GLU A 156 -22.39 -7.33 -8.64
C GLU A 156 -22.53 -8.75 -9.16
N ARG A 157 -23.25 -9.63 -8.45
CA ARG A 157 -23.54 -10.98 -8.95
C ARG A 157 -24.40 -10.95 -10.21
N ALA A 158 -25.35 -10.02 -10.29
CA ALA A 158 -26.17 -9.84 -11.49
C ALA A 158 -25.33 -9.33 -12.67
N ALA A 159 -24.50 -8.31 -12.45
CA ALA A 159 -23.57 -7.79 -13.44
C ALA A 159 -22.57 -8.86 -13.92
N MET A 160 -21.99 -9.63 -13.00
CA MET A 160 -21.06 -10.71 -13.31
C MET A 160 -21.68 -11.77 -14.23
N ARG A 161 -22.96 -12.13 -14.05
CA ARG A 161 -23.64 -13.11 -14.90
C ARG A 161 -23.82 -12.65 -16.34
N GLY A 162 -23.97 -11.34 -16.55
CA GLY A 162 -24.10 -10.73 -17.88
C GLY A 162 -22.77 -10.30 -18.51
N HIS A 163 -21.65 -10.40 -17.79
CA HIS A 163 -20.36 -9.92 -18.25
C HIS A 163 -19.72 -10.88 -19.26
N ALA A 164 -19.05 -10.34 -20.28
CA ALA A 164 -18.37 -11.15 -21.31
C ALA A 164 -17.26 -12.03 -20.72
N ASP A 165 -16.59 -11.54 -19.67
CA ASP A 165 -15.61 -12.28 -18.88
C ASP A 165 -15.98 -12.22 -17.39
N PRO A 166 -16.74 -13.20 -16.86
CA PRO A 166 -17.13 -13.24 -15.46
C PRO A 166 -15.96 -13.40 -14.48
N ASP A 167 -14.85 -14.03 -14.91
CA ASP A 167 -13.65 -14.20 -14.08
C ASP A 167 -12.95 -12.87 -13.87
N ALA A 168 -12.70 -12.14 -14.96
CA ALA A 168 -12.07 -10.83 -14.90
C ALA A 168 -12.95 -9.83 -14.13
N TYR A 169 -14.28 -9.93 -14.25
CA TYR A 169 -15.19 -9.13 -13.44
C TYR A 169 -15.06 -9.46 -11.95
N PHE A 170 -15.16 -10.75 -11.58
CA PHE A 170 -15.03 -11.18 -10.19
C PHE A 170 -13.71 -10.75 -9.58
N LEU A 171 -12.58 -10.99 -10.28
CA LEU A 171 -11.25 -10.65 -9.81
C LEU A 171 -11.10 -9.14 -9.55
N ARG A 172 -11.67 -8.30 -10.42
CA ARG A 172 -11.65 -6.85 -10.21
C ARG A 172 -12.41 -6.45 -8.96
N GLN A 173 -13.61 -6.98 -8.77
CA GLN A 173 -14.39 -6.70 -7.56
C GLN A 173 -13.67 -7.23 -6.31
N TRP A 174 -13.02 -8.39 -6.40
CA TRP A 174 -12.19 -8.94 -5.33
C TRP A 174 -11.07 -7.97 -4.93
N VAL A 175 -10.23 -7.57 -5.89
CA VAL A 175 -9.09 -6.66 -5.64
C VAL A 175 -9.57 -5.32 -5.07
N ARG A 176 -10.63 -4.74 -5.65
CA ARG A 176 -11.24 -3.51 -5.11
C ARG A 176 -11.69 -3.69 -3.66
N LYS A 177 -12.35 -4.81 -3.35
CA LYS A 177 -12.89 -5.08 -2.00
C LYS A 177 -11.81 -5.38 -0.97
N GLU A 178 -10.73 -6.06 -1.35
CA GLU A 178 -9.55 -6.24 -0.50
C GLU A 178 -8.90 -4.88 -0.16
N CYS A 179 -8.89 -3.92 -1.10
CA CYS A 179 -8.48 -2.55 -0.77
C CYS A 179 -9.36 -1.92 0.31
N PHE A 180 -10.68 -2.14 0.32
CA PHE A 180 -11.58 -1.63 1.36
C PHE A 180 -11.31 -2.30 2.72
N ILE A 181 -10.97 -3.59 2.76
CA ILE A 181 -10.54 -4.27 3.99
C ILE A 181 -9.25 -3.64 4.53
N LYS A 182 -8.27 -3.47 3.64
CA LYS A 182 -6.95 -2.90 3.97
C LYS A 182 -7.02 -1.44 4.38
N LEU A 183 -7.95 -0.67 3.81
CA LEU A 183 -8.29 0.70 4.22
C LEU A 183 -9.07 0.74 5.54
N GLY A 184 -9.74 -0.36 5.89
CA GLY A 184 -10.55 -0.49 7.09
C GLY A 184 -11.96 0.02 7.01
N ARG A 185 -12.51 0.06 5.80
CA ARG A 185 -13.92 0.39 5.54
C ARG A 185 -14.85 -0.82 5.61
N THR A 186 -14.30 -2.03 5.60
CA THR A 186 -15.06 -3.27 5.77
C THR A 186 -14.19 -4.39 6.37
N THR A 187 -14.76 -5.57 6.52
CA THR A 187 -14.12 -6.82 6.94
C THR A 187 -14.45 -7.94 5.96
N LEU A 188 -13.77 -9.09 6.08
CA LEU A 188 -14.08 -10.27 5.24
C LEU A 188 -15.56 -10.67 5.29
N GLY A 189 -16.20 -10.58 6.45
CA GLY A 189 -17.63 -10.88 6.61
C GLY A 189 -18.57 -9.81 6.05
N GLY A 190 -18.05 -8.60 5.81
CA GLY A 190 -18.81 -7.45 5.30
C GLY A 190 -18.66 -7.21 3.80
N LEU A 191 -17.93 -8.06 3.07
CA LEU A 191 -17.62 -7.81 1.66
C LEU A 191 -18.87 -7.71 0.78
N ALA A 192 -19.83 -8.62 0.94
CA ALA A 192 -21.07 -8.63 0.16
C ALA A 192 -21.97 -7.39 0.40
N ALA A 193 -21.76 -6.65 1.51
CA ALA A 193 -22.50 -5.43 1.80
C ALA A 193 -21.92 -4.18 1.11
N VAL A 194 -20.65 -4.22 0.69
CA VAL A 194 -20.03 -3.15 -0.10
C VAL A 194 -20.38 -3.38 -1.57
N ASP A 195 -21.25 -2.55 -2.13
CA ASP A 195 -21.67 -2.66 -3.53
C ASP A 195 -20.87 -1.74 -4.44
N LEU A 196 -20.04 -2.32 -5.32
CA LEU A 196 -19.19 -1.60 -6.26
C LEU A 196 -19.64 -1.82 -7.72
N SER A 197 -20.87 -2.29 -7.96
CA SER A 197 -21.38 -2.56 -9.31
C SER A 197 -21.50 -1.31 -10.20
N GLY A 198 -21.59 -0.12 -9.60
CA GLY A 198 -21.63 1.16 -10.31
C GLY A 198 -20.27 1.71 -10.74
N LEU A 199 -19.17 1.03 -10.39
CA LEU A 199 -17.84 1.43 -10.83
C LEU A 199 -17.56 0.94 -12.25
N PRO A 200 -16.96 1.77 -13.13
CA PRO A 200 -16.71 1.42 -14.52
C PRO A 200 -15.74 0.26 -14.69
N GLY A 201 -15.73 -0.32 -15.88
CA GLY A 201 -14.73 -1.29 -16.31
C GLY A 201 -13.35 -0.66 -16.56
N PRO A 202 -12.30 -1.47 -16.77
CA PRO A 202 -10.94 -0.97 -17.00
C PRO A 202 -10.83 -0.20 -18.32
N ASP A 203 -11.57 -0.62 -19.35
CA ASP A 203 -11.53 -0.04 -20.70
C ASP A 203 -12.16 1.36 -20.73
N GLU A 204 -12.93 1.72 -19.71
CA GLU A 204 -13.64 2.99 -19.60
C GLU A 204 -12.89 4.03 -18.75
N ALA A 205 -11.89 3.64 -17.94
CA ALA A 205 -11.34 4.51 -16.89
C ALA A 205 -9.86 4.28 -16.52
N ALA A 206 -9.04 3.67 -17.39
CA ALA A 206 -7.70 3.14 -17.07
C ALA A 206 -6.70 4.10 -16.37
N GLU A 207 -6.93 5.42 -16.35
CA GLU A 207 -6.04 6.40 -15.70
C GLU A 207 -6.75 7.39 -14.75
N VAL A 208 -8.08 7.36 -14.69
CA VAL A 208 -8.86 8.30 -13.87
C VAL A 208 -9.52 7.54 -12.72
N PRO A 209 -9.19 7.87 -11.45
CA PRO A 209 -9.85 7.23 -10.33
C PRO A 209 -11.36 7.49 -10.35
N SER A 210 -12.13 6.41 -10.21
CA SER A 210 -13.58 6.47 -9.99
C SER A 210 -13.91 6.87 -8.55
N ARG A 211 -15.16 7.24 -8.26
CA ARG A 211 -15.61 7.57 -6.90
C ARG A 211 -16.63 6.57 -6.36
N HIS A 212 -16.50 6.25 -5.08
CA HIS A 212 -17.50 5.53 -4.30
C HIS A 212 -17.60 6.19 -2.92
N GLY A 213 -18.66 6.98 -2.69
CA GLY A 213 -18.77 7.79 -1.48
C GLY A 213 -17.63 8.81 -1.37
N ASP A 214 -16.93 8.81 -0.23
CA ASP A 214 -15.76 9.65 0.06
C ASP A 214 -14.44 9.08 -0.50
N LEU A 215 -14.48 7.95 -1.21
CA LEU A 215 -13.30 7.22 -1.66
C LEU A 215 -13.07 7.37 -3.17
N TYR A 216 -11.79 7.53 -3.52
CA TYR A 216 -11.28 7.29 -4.86
C TYR A 216 -10.92 5.81 -5.01
N VAL A 217 -11.28 5.23 -6.15
CA VAL A 217 -10.92 3.86 -6.55
C VAL A 217 -10.19 3.93 -7.88
N LEU A 218 -8.91 3.57 -7.90
CA LEU A 218 -8.07 3.55 -9.10
C LEU A 218 -7.68 2.11 -9.41
N ASP A 219 -8.21 1.58 -10.51
CA ASP A 219 -7.79 0.28 -11.04
C ASP A 219 -6.53 0.41 -11.89
N HIS A 220 -5.77 -0.68 -11.97
CA HIS A 220 -4.60 -0.79 -12.83
C HIS A 220 -4.48 -2.19 -13.38
N THR A 221 -4.20 -2.29 -14.68
CA THR A 221 -3.87 -3.55 -15.33
C THR A 221 -2.41 -3.50 -15.73
N ASP A 222 -1.60 -4.36 -15.11
CA ASP A 222 -0.21 -4.54 -15.49
C ASP A 222 -0.12 -5.67 -16.51
N ALA A 223 -0.20 -5.31 -17.80
CA ALA A 223 -0.14 -6.28 -18.89
C ALA A 223 1.21 -7.02 -18.94
N ARG A 224 2.31 -6.36 -18.58
CA ARG A 224 3.66 -6.95 -18.59
C ARG A 224 3.77 -8.08 -17.57
N ARG A 225 3.11 -7.92 -16.43
CA ARG A 225 3.12 -8.89 -15.31
C ARG A 225 1.84 -9.70 -15.22
N ASP A 226 0.92 -9.55 -16.19
CA ASP A 226 -0.38 -10.23 -16.24
C ASP A 226 -1.10 -10.21 -14.86
N ALA A 227 -1.18 -9.01 -14.30
CA ALA A 227 -1.76 -8.73 -12.99
C ALA A 227 -2.76 -7.58 -13.06
N VAL A 228 -3.69 -7.57 -12.11
CA VAL A 228 -4.62 -6.46 -11.87
C VAL A 228 -4.42 -5.98 -10.44
N ALA A 229 -4.44 -4.67 -10.26
CA ALA A 229 -4.31 -4.02 -8.97
C ALA A 229 -5.40 -2.97 -8.82
N ALA A 230 -5.68 -2.59 -7.58
CA ALA A 230 -6.46 -1.39 -7.29
C ALA A 230 -5.85 -0.64 -6.12
N VAL A 231 -6.09 0.67 -6.09
CA VAL A 231 -5.74 1.55 -4.97
C VAL A 231 -7.00 2.30 -4.55
N VAL A 232 -7.32 2.26 -3.27
CA VAL A 232 -8.45 2.97 -2.69
C VAL A 232 -7.96 3.93 -1.62
N SER A 233 -8.43 5.18 -1.67
CA SER A 233 -7.98 6.22 -0.75
C SER A 233 -9.00 7.36 -0.63
N THR A 234 -8.98 8.09 0.48
CA THR A 234 -9.79 9.32 0.67
C THR A 234 -9.21 10.53 -0.07
N ALA A 235 -7.94 10.48 -0.47
CA ALA A 235 -7.33 11.43 -1.42
C ALA A 235 -7.02 10.77 -2.75
N ARG A 236 -7.02 11.54 -3.85
CA ARG A 236 -6.86 11.05 -5.22
C ARG A 236 -5.51 10.31 -5.38
N PRO A 237 -5.48 8.97 -5.48
CA PRO A 237 -4.23 8.21 -5.53
C PRO A 237 -3.57 8.35 -6.91
N ARG A 238 -2.31 7.93 -7.01
CA ARG A 238 -1.59 7.73 -8.28
C ARG A 238 -0.78 6.44 -8.21
N ILE A 239 -0.75 5.70 -9.31
CA ILE A 239 0.18 4.59 -9.48
C ILE A 239 1.34 5.09 -10.35
N GLY A 240 2.56 4.83 -9.92
CA GLY A 240 3.74 5.22 -10.67
C GLY A 240 4.85 4.18 -10.59
N ALA A 241 5.96 4.50 -11.26
CA ALA A 241 7.12 3.63 -11.35
C ALA A 241 7.72 3.29 -9.97
N LEU A 242 8.55 2.25 -9.95
CA LEU A 242 9.27 1.84 -8.75
C LEU A 242 10.08 3.01 -8.15
N PRO A 243 9.90 3.37 -6.87
CA PRO A 243 10.66 4.46 -6.27
C PRO A 243 12.15 4.11 -6.22
N SER A 244 13.01 5.05 -6.60
CA SER A 244 14.46 4.90 -6.38
C SER A 244 14.74 4.80 -4.88
N PRO A 245 15.64 3.91 -4.43
CA PRO A 245 16.16 3.99 -3.09
C PRO A 245 16.93 5.31 -3.01
N ALA A 246 16.56 6.19 -2.09
CA ALA A 246 17.40 7.33 -1.78
C ALA A 246 18.73 6.77 -1.25
N VAL A 247 19.80 6.93 -2.02
CA VAL A 247 21.16 6.64 -1.54
C VAL A 247 21.48 7.76 -0.55
N PRO A 248 21.86 7.47 0.71
CA PRO A 248 22.37 8.53 1.56
C PRO A 248 23.60 9.12 0.88
N GLU A 249 23.59 10.43 0.61
CA GLU A 249 24.82 11.14 0.30
C GLU A 249 25.79 10.83 1.44
N ARG A 250 26.95 10.25 1.12
CA ARG A 250 28.05 10.18 2.09
C ARG A 250 28.28 11.62 2.55
N PRO A 251 28.34 11.91 3.87
CA PRO A 251 28.80 13.22 4.31
C PRO A 251 30.12 13.48 3.59
N ALA A 252 30.21 14.64 2.92
CA ALA A 252 31.48 15.07 2.34
C ALA A 252 32.54 14.91 3.43
N ALA A 253 33.58 14.11 3.15
CA ALA A 253 34.70 14.00 4.06
C ALA A 253 35.15 15.43 4.35
N LEU A 254 35.13 15.82 5.62
CA LEU A 254 35.76 17.05 6.05
C LEU A 254 37.23 16.92 5.62
N GLU A 255 37.59 17.59 4.54
CA GLU A 255 38.99 17.80 4.18
C GLU A 255 39.59 18.59 5.34
N GLY A 256 40.20 17.86 6.27
CA GLY A 256 41.02 18.45 7.30
C GLY A 256 42.17 19.20 6.63
N PRO A 257 42.57 20.37 7.15
CA PRO A 257 43.65 21.13 6.55
C PRO A 257 44.93 20.30 6.54
N LEU A 258 45.53 20.14 5.36
CA LEU A 258 46.90 19.66 5.21
C LEU A 258 47.81 20.66 5.94
N THR A 259 48.51 20.17 6.96
CA THR A 259 49.60 20.85 7.67
C THR A 259 50.80 21.07 6.77
#